data_AF-A0A2T6IG11-F1
#
_entry.id   AF-A0A2T6IG11-F1
#
_cell.length_a   1.000
_cell.length_b   1.000
_cell.length_c   1.000
_cell.angle_alpha   90.00
_cell.angle_beta   90.00
_cell.angle_gamma   90.00
#
_symmetry.space_group_name_H-M   'P 1'
#
loop_
_entity.id
_entity.type
_entity.pdbx_description
1 polymer ?
#
loop_
_entity_poly.entity_id
_entity_poly.type
_entity_poly.pdbx_seq_one_letter_code
_entity_poly.pdbx_strand_id
1 'polypeptide(L)' 'MLVGRYTQACDLWSLGVIAYRLLSGHSPFHGRQQALVSQILSGAYTTNTLGWKGVSKEARDFVERLMDVDP' A
#
# COMPACT_ATOMS: atom_id res chain seq x y z
N MET A 1 -19.09 3.24 -6.55
CA MET A 1 -19.14 4.31 -5.53
C MET A 1 -18.51 3.69 -4.29
N LEU A 2 -17.28 4.07 -3.94
CA LEU A 2 -16.61 3.54 -2.75
C LEU A 2 -17.38 4.07 -1.53
N VAL A 3 -18.11 3.18 -0.86
CA VAL A 3 -18.88 3.50 0.34
C VAL A 3 -17.90 3.55 1.50
N GLY A 4 -17.69 4.72 2.11
CA GLY A 4 -16.88 4.81 3.32
C GLY A 4 -16.71 6.24 3.78
N ARG A 5 -17.03 6.52 5.05
CA ARG A 5 -16.73 7.78 5.71
C ARG A 5 -15.22 8.03 5.62
N TYR A 6 -14.82 9.13 5.00
CA TYR A 6 -13.42 9.57 4.98
C TYR A 6 -12.99 9.84 6.43
N THR A 7 -12.03 9.06 6.93
CA THR A 7 -11.45 9.22 8.25
C THR A 7 -9.94 9.42 8.10
N GLN A 8 -9.23 9.80 9.16
CA GLN A 8 -7.77 9.91 9.18
C GLN A 8 -7.07 8.62 8.71
N ALA A 9 -7.73 7.47 8.79
CA ALA A 9 -7.23 6.20 8.25
C ALA A 9 -7.01 6.26 6.72
N CYS A 10 -7.79 7.05 5.97
CA CYS A 10 -7.60 7.20 4.52
C CYS A 10 -6.32 7.99 4.18
N ASP A 11 -5.97 8.97 5.02
CA ASP A 11 -4.71 9.72 4.90
C ASP A 11 -3.51 8.84 5.25
N LEU A 12 -3.63 8.00 6.29
CA LEU A 12 -2.60 7.02 6.67
C LEU A 12 -2.38 5.96 5.58
N TRP A 13 -3.46 5.46 4.99
CA TRP A 13 -3.39 4.54 3.85
C TRP A 13 -2.68 5.18 2.65
N SER A 14 -3.04 6.42 2.33
CA SER A 14 -2.41 7.18 1.24
C SER A 14 -0.92 7.43 1.51
N LEU A 15 -0.55 7.69 2.77
CA LEU A 15 0.84 7.81 3.20
C LEU A 15 1.60 6.48 3.03
N GLY A 16 0.98 5.35 3.38
CA GLY A 16 1.54 4.01 3.18
C GLY A 16 1.85 3.71 1.71
N VAL A 17 0.95 4.11 0.80
CA VAL A 17 1.17 3.97 -0.65
C VAL A 17 2.36 4.82 -1.14
N ILE A 18 2.49 6.05 -0.63
CA ILE A 18 3.63 6.93 -0.96
C ILE A 18 4.93 6.33 -0.41
N ALA A 19 4.93 5.89 0.86
CA ALA A 19 6.09 5.28 1.50
C ALA A 19 6.53 4.00 0.77
N TYR A 20 5.60 3.14 0.36
CA TYR A 20 5.86 1.96 -0.45
C TYR A 20 6.62 2.34 -1.74
N ARG A 21 6.17 3.39 -2.44
CA ARG A 21 6.80 3.85 -3.69
C ARG A 21 8.20 4.42 -3.44
N LEU A 22 8.39 5.17 -2.38
CA LEU A 22 9.70 5.77 -2.04
C LEU A 22 10.73 4.71 -1.66
N LEU A 23 10.32 3.66 -0.94
CA LEU A 23 11.22 2.61 -0.46
C LEU A 23 11.52 1.55 -1.52
N SER A 24 10.52 1.16 -2.31
CA SER A 24 10.66 0.08 -3.29
C SER A 24 11.01 0.56 -4.70
N GLY A 25 10.78 1.84 -5.01
CA GLY A 25 10.89 2.39 -6.37
C GLY A 25 9.78 1.92 -7.33
N HIS A 26 8.80 1.15 -6.84
CA HIS A 26 7.73 0.55 -7.64
C HIS A 26 6.34 0.96 -7.15
N SER A 27 5.32 0.80 -8.00
CA SER A 27 3.93 0.97 -7.57
C SER A 27 3.51 -0.24 -6.71
N PRO A 28 2.70 -0.08 -5.66
CA PRO A 28 2.13 -1.22 -4.95
C PRO A 28 1.10 -1.97 -5.79
N PHE A 29 0.37 -1.26 -6.66
CA PHE A 29 -0.70 -1.80 -7.49
C PHE A 29 -0.40 -1.60 -8.97
N HIS A 30 -0.69 -2.62 -9.77
CA HIS A 30 -0.43 -2.66 -11.21
C HIS A 30 -1.54 -3.41 -11.95
N GLY A 31 -1.89 -2.93 -13.14
CA GLY A 31 -2.86 -3.58 -14.02
C GLY A 31 -3.87 -2.62 -14.63
N ARG A 32 -4.87 -3.17 -15.31
CA ARG A 32 -6.00 -2.40 -15.87
C ARG A 32 -6.91 -1.90 -14.76
N GLN A 33 -7.69 -0.85 -15.03
CA GLN A 33 -8.50 -0.12 -14.05
C GLN A 33 -9.31 -1.02 -13.09
N GLN A 34 -9.97 -2.07 -13.60
CA GLN A 34 -10.75 -3.01 -12.76
C GLN A 34 -9.87 -3.86 -11.82
N ALA A 35 -8.71 -4.32 -12.30
CA ALA A 35 -7.76 -5.07 -11.47
C ALA A 35 -7.11 -4.16 -10.40
N LEU A 36 -6.84 -2.90 -10.76
CA LEU A 36 -6.28 -1.91 -9.85
C LEU A 36 -7.24 -1.61 -8.69
N VAL A 37 -8.52 -1.38 -8.99
CA VAL A 37 -9.56 -1.14 -7.97
C VAL A 37 -9.71 -2.37 -7.06
N SER A 38 -9.68 -3.59 -7.61
CA SER A 38 -9.74 -4.81 -6.81
C SER A 38 -8.54 -4.97 -5.88
N GLN A 39 -7.32 -4.68 -6.36
CA GLN A 39 -6.10 -4.72 -5.53
C GLN A 39 -6.12 -3.67 -4.42
N ILE A 40 -6.59 -2.45 -4.71
CA ILE A 40 -6.74 -1.39 -3.70
C ILE A 40 -7.76 -1.79 -2.63
N LEU A 41 -8.92 -2.32 -3.05
CA LEU A 41 -9.99 -2.74 -2.14
C LEU A 41 -9.61 -3.93 -1.27
N SER A 42 -8.75 -4.81 -1.77
CA SER A 42 -8.27 -5.99 -1.03
C SER A 42 -7.02 -5.73 -0.20
N GLY A 43 -6.36 -4.57 -0.35
CA GLY A 43 -5.04 -4.33 0.22
C GLY A 43 -3.97 -5.30 -0.30
N ALA A 44 -4.16 -5.89 -1.48
CA ALA A 44 -3.25 -6.88 -2.02
C ALA A 44 -2.01 -6.20 -2.64
N TYR A 45 -0.97 -5.98 -1.84
CA TYR A 45 0.37 -5.55 -2.27
C TYR A 45 1.43 -6.56 -1.79
N THR A 46 2.67 -6.44 -2.31
CA THR A 46 3.75 -7.36 -1.94
C THR A 46 5.04 -6.62 -1.61
N THR A 47 5.61 -6.90 -0.44
CA THR A 47 6.93 -6.42 -0.03
C THR A 47 8.06 -7.41 -0.40
N ASN A 48 7.72 -8.51 -1.08
CA ASN A 48 8.66 -9.55 -1.51
C ASN A 48 9.10 -9.37 -2.97
N THR A 49 9.54 -8.17 -3.33
CA THR A 49 10.06 -7.85 -4.66
C THR A 49 11.50 -7.36 -4.59
N LEU A 50 12.21 -7.37 -5.72
CA LEU A 50 13.60 -6.90 -5.80
C LEU A 50 13.77 -5.46 -5.30
N GLY A 51 12.74 -4.62 -5.43
CA GLY A 51 12.75 -3.24 -4.92
C GLY A 51 12.89 -3.15 -3.40
N TRP A 52 12.54 -4.20 -2.66
CA TRP A 52 12.68 -4.24 -1.20
C TRP A 52 14.02 -4.81 -0.74
N LYS A 53 14.88 -5.26 -1.66
CA LYS A 53 16.19 -5.82 -1.33
C LYS A 53 17.09 -4.73 -0.76
N GLY A 54 17.35 -4.79 0.55
CA GLY A 54 18.14 -3.79 1.27
C GLY A 54 17.32 -2.78 2.09
N VAL A 55 15.99 -2.78 1.96
CA VAL A 55 15.11 -2.03 2.85
C VAL A 55 15.03 -2.74 4.21
N SER A 56 15.12 -1.97 5.29
CA SER A 56 15.12 -2.52 6.66
C SER A 56 13.78 -3.18 7.01
N LYS A 57 13.79 -4.07 8.01
CA LYS A 57 12.58 -4.75 8.46
C LYS A 57 11.59 -3.75 9.06
N GLU A 58 12.08 -2.73 9.75
CA GLU A 58 11.29 -1.67 10.39
C GLU A 58 10.57 -0.81 9.35
N ALA A 59 11.23 -0.49 8.23
CA ALA A 59 10.60 0.25 7.15
C ALA A 59 9.52 -0.56 6.43
N ARG A 60 9.66 -1.89 6.35
CA ARG A 60 8.61 -2.79 5.86
C ARG A 60 7.43 -2.84 6.82
N ASP A 61 7.68 -3.05 8.12
CA ASP A 61 6.66 -3.07 9.17
C ASP A 61 5.88 -1.74 9.24
N PHE A 62 6.58 -0.62 9.06
CA PHE A 62 5.95 0.71 8.98
C PHE A 62 4.95 0.81 7.82
N VAL A 63 5.33 0.35 6.62
CA VAL A 63 4.46 0.37 5.44
C VAL A 63 3.31 -0.62 5.59
N GLU A 64 3.57 -1.79 6.18
CA GLU A 64 2.57 -2.82 6.42
C GLU A 64 1.47 -2.34 7.36
N ARG A 65 1.84 -1.65 8.44
CA ARG A 65 0.88 -1.05 9.40
C ARG A 65 0.11 0.15 8.85
N LEU A 66 0.70 0.90 7.92
CA LEU A 66 0.02 2.04 7.28
C LEU A 66 -0.98 1.59 6.22
N MET A 67 -0.71 0.47 5.55
CA MET A 67 -1.58 -0.12 4.55
C MET A 67 -2.32 -1.35 5.09
N ASP A 68 -2.76 -1.29 6.35
CA ASP A 68 -3.71 -2.25 6.90
C ASP A 68 -5.15 -1.81 6.58
N VAL A 69 -5.94 -2.68 5.96
CA VAL A 69 -7.27 -2.35 5.42
C VAL A 69 -8.32 -2.32 6.54
N ASP A 70 -8.03 -3.00 7.66
CA ASP A 70 -8.88 -3.07 8.85
C ASP A 70 -7.99 -2.76 10.07
N PRO A 71 -7.87 -1.48 10.48
CA PRO A 71 -6.95 -1.05 11.54
C PRO A 71 -7.32 -1.52 12.96
#